data_AF-A0A7V0MGL4-F1
#
_entry.id   AF-A0A7V0MGL4-F1
#
_cell.length_a   1.000
_cell.length_b   1.000
_cell.length_c   1.000
_cell.angle_alpha   90.00
_cell.angle_beta   90.00
_cell.angle_gamma   90.00
#
_symmetry.space_group_name_H-M   'P 1'
#
loop_
_entity.id
_entity.type
_entity.pdbx_description
1 polymer ?
#
loop_
_entity_poly.entity_id
_entity_poly.type
_entity_poly.pdbx_seq_one_letter_code
_entity_poly.pdbx_strand_id
1 'polypeptide(L)'
;MAFKKITGTFLDEITYDIPSSNWGVEEWDHEFQTMKEAGIDTVIIIRSGLGEKLVFPSVVIPKYVKTMPVYQNLGELFINLSEKYGMKLFWGLYDSNYYWYKNEWKTEVKINIEFADEVWEKFGKSSIFAGWYLPHETADTMLR
;
A
#
# COMPACT_ATOMS: atom_id res chain seq x y z
N MET A 1 -22.30 21.64 -15.90
CA MET A 1 -20.96 21.01 -15.81
C MET A 1 -21.15 19.59 -15.31
N ALA A 2 -20.56 18.59 -15.97
CA ALA A 2 -20.58 17.21 -15.46
C ALA A 2 -19.38 17.02 -14.52
N PHE A 3 -19.64 16.63 -13.27
CA PHE A 3 -18.57 16.31 -12.33
C PHE A 3 -17.82 15.05 -12.79
N LYS A 4 -16.49 15.02 -12.58
CA LYS A 4 -15.71 13.81 -12.81
C LYS A 4 -16.08 12.77 -11.74
N LYS A 5 -16.29 11.53 -12.18
CA LYS A 5 -16.50 10.40 -11.26
C LYS A 5 -15.17 10.03 -10.61
N ILE A 6 -15.23 9.64 -9.34
CA ILE A 6 -14.11 8.98 -8.67
C ILE A 6 -14.13 7.52 -9.13
N THR A 7 -12.99 7.05 -9.67
CA THR A 7 -12.83 5.67 -10.13
C THR A 7 -11.70 4.95 -9.40
N GLY A 8 -10.94 5.66 -8.57
CA GLY A 8 -9.84 5.12 -7.80
C GLY A 8 -9.89 5.58 -6.35
N THR A 9 -9.47 4.71 -5.43
CA THR A 9 -9.36 5.04 -4.00
C THR A 9 -8.11 4.43 -3.38
N PHE A 10 -7.59 5.10 -2.35
CA PHE A 10 -6.58 4.51 -1.50
C PHE A 10 -7.22 3.49 -0.54
N LEU A 11 -6.47 2.44 -0.27
CA LEU A 11 -6.60 1.61 0.92
C LEU A 11 -5.56 2.17 1.90
N ASP A 12 -6.03 2.81 2.98
CA ASP A 12 -5.15 3.50 3.93
C ASP A 12 -4.45 2.53 4.90
N GLU A 13 -3.79 1.54 4.33
CA GLU A 13 -2.99 0.56 5.03
C GLU A 13 -1.56 0.59 4.45
N ILE A 14 -0.52 0.90 5.22
CA ILE A 14 -0.53 1.29 6.64
C ILE A 14 -0.76 2.80 6.79
N THR A 15 -1.78 3.17 7.56
CA THR A 15 -2.15 4.55 7.87
C THR A 15 -1.08 5.30 8.69
N TYR A 16 -0.95 6.61 8.46
CA TYR A 16 -0.07 7.50 9.22
C TYR A 16 -0.79 8.13 10.43
N ASP A 17 -2.02 8.59 10.22
CA ASP A 17 -2.75 9.47 11.15
C ASP A 17 -4.25 9.17 11.27
N ILE A 18 -4.79 8.22 10.50
CA ILE A 18 -6.19 7.80 10.61
C ILE A 18 -6.28 6.58 11.54
N PRO A 19 -7.15 6.57 12.56
CA PRO A 19 -7.34 5.38 13.39
C PRO A 19 -7.81 4.18 12.56
N SER A 20 -7.16 3.02 12.74
CA SER A 20 -7.59 1.79 12.06
C SER A 20 -9.00 1.40 12.49
N SER A 21 -9.78 0.92 11.52
CA SER A 21 -11.13 0.40 11.77
C SER A 21 -11.12 -1.03 12.33
N ASN A 22 -9.95 -1.67 12.46
CA ASN A 22 -9.76 -3.07 12.90
C ASN A 22 -10.55 -4.08 12.05
N TRP A 23 -10.64 -3.83 10.75
CA TRP A 23 -11.38 -4.67 9.81
C TRP A 23 -10.66 -5.98 9.50
N GLY A 24 -11.42 -7.07 9.53
CA GLY A 24 -11.01 -8.39 9.08
C GLY A 24 -11.42 -8.64 7.63
N VAL A 25 -11.42 -9.92 7.25
CA VAL A 25 -11.73 -10.33 5.87
C VAL A 25 -13.15 -9.96 5.47
N GLU A 26 -14.13 -10.12 6.38
CA GLU A 26 -15.54 -9.89 6.09
C GLU A 26 -15.85 -8.41 5.86
N GLU A 27 -15.29 -7.53 6.68
CA GLU A 27 -15.49 -6.08 6.53
C GLU A 27 -14.81 -5.55 5.26
N TRP A 28 -13.60 -6.01 4.96
CA TRP A 28 -12.92 -5.63 3.72
C TRP A 28 -13.63 -6.15 2.46
N ASP A 29 -14.19 -7.36 2.51
CA ASP A 29 -14.99 -7.89 1.40
C ASP A 29 -16.23 -7.01 1.12
N HIS A 30 -16.94 -6.63 2.18
CA HIS A 30 -18.09 -5.74 2.10
C HIS A 30 -17.71 -4.35 1.57
N GLU A 31 -16.55 -3.82 1.98
CA GLU A 31 -16.06 -2.54 1.50
C GLU A 31 -15.70 -2.61 0.01
N PHE A 32 -15.03 -3.66 -0.46
CA PHE A 32 -14.73 -3.84 -1.89
C PHE A 32 -15.99 -4.00 -2.73
N GLN A 33 -17.02 -4.66 -2.21
CA GLN A 33 -18.34 -4.68 -2.85
C GLN A 33 -18.91 -3.26 -2.99
N THR A 34 -18.88 -2.48 -1.91
CA THR A 34 -19.36 -1.10 -1.88
C THR A 34 -18.60 -0.22 -2.88
N MET A 35 -17.27 -0.33 -2.91
CA MET A 35 -16.42 0.34 -3.89
C MET A 35 -16.82 -0.03 -5.33
N LYS A 36 -17.10 -1.31 -5.60
CA LYS A 36 -17.52 -1.76 -6.93
C LYS A 36 -18.85 -1.15 -7.35
N GLU A 37 -19.83 -1.15 -6.44
CA GLU A 37 -21.16 -0.57 -6.66
C GLU A 37 -21.08 0.95 -6.90
N ALA A 38 -20.13 1.64 -6.25
CA ALA A 38 -19.84 3.05 -6.46
C ALA A 38 -19.12 3.35 -7.79
N GLY A 39 -18.67 2.33 -8.52
CA GLY A 39 -17.96 2.47 -9.79
C GLY A 39 -16.46 2.66 -9.66
N ILE A 40 -15.86 2.31 -8.53
CA ILE A 40 -14.41 2.20 -8.38
C ILE A 40 -13.91 1.00 -9.18
N ASP A 41 -12.85 1.23 -9.94
CA ASP A 41 -12.16 0.20 -10.74
C ASP A 41 -10.68 0.06 -10.37
N THR A 42 -10.18 0.92 -9.47
CA THR A 42 -8.77 0.96 -9.08
C THR A 42 -8.65 1.15 -7.57
N VAL A 43 -7.86 0.30 -6.93
CA VAL A 43 -7.48 0.43 -5.51
C VAL A 43 -5.97 0.61 -5.40
N ILE A 44 -5.54 1.44 -4.46
CA ILE A 44 -4.13 1.75 -4.25
C ILE A 44 -3.79 1.48 -2.79
N ILE A 45 -2.94 0.49 -2.51
CA ILE A 45 -2.33 0.37 -1.18
C ILE A 45 -1.49 1.63 -0.99
N ILE A 46 -1.81 2.49 -0.02
CA ILE A 46 -1.14 3.78 0.09
C ILE A 46 0.33 3.62 0.46
N ARG A 47 0.69 2.65 1.31
CA ARG A 47 2.08 2.29 1.63
C ARG A 47 2.13 0.89 2.25
N SER A 48 2.95 -0.01 1.74
CA SER A 48 2.97 -1.39 2.24
C SER A 48 3.68 -1.58 3.57
N GLY A 49 4.25 -0.51 4.11
CA GLY A 49 4.68 -0.42 5.48
C GLY A 49 4.98 1.01 5.89
N LEU A 50 4.94 1.24 7.20
CA LEU A 50 5.26 2.51 7.83
C LEU A 50 6.11 2.23 9.08
N GLY A 51 7.40 2.48 8.99
CA GLY A 51 8.37 2.16 10.05
C GLY A 51 8.37 0.66 10.37
N GLU A 52 7.88 0.30 11.56
CA GLU A 52 7.86 -1.09 12.06
C GLU A 52 6.63 -1.91 11.63
N LYS A 53 5.60 -1.28 11.06
CA LYS A 53 4.34 -1.94 10.66
C LYS A 53 4.35 -2.28 9.18
N LEU A 54 3.79 -3.44 8.83
CA LEU A 54 3.78 -3.96 7.45
C LEU A 54 2.41 -4.57 7.10
N VAL A 55 2.02 -4.46 5.82
CA VAL A 55 0.79 -5.08 5.29
C VAL A 55 0.92 -6.58 5.04
N PHE A 56 2.15 -7.11 4.99
CA PHE A 56 2.45 -8.54 4.83
C PHE A 56 3.78 -8.88 5.53
N PRO A 57 4.04 -10.15 5.88
CA PRO A 57 5.27 -10.55 6.57
C PRO A 57 6.48 -10.55 5.62
N SER A 58 6.99 -9.36 5.29
CA SER A 58 8.19 -9.17 4.46
C SER A 58 9.42 -9.80 5.11
N VAL A 59 10.27 -10.43 4.30
CA VAL A 59 11.60 -10.91 4.71
C VAL A 59 12.70 -9.89 4.43
N VAL A 60 12.43 -8.88 3.60
CA VAL A 60 13.37 -7.81 3.26
C VAL A 60 13.41 -6.75 4.35
N ILE A 61 12.27 -6.20 4.77
CA ILE A 61 12.23 -5.06 5.69
C ILE A 61 12.88 -5.35 7.07
N PRO A 62 12.70 -6.54 7.68
CA PRO A 62 13.35 -6.87 8.96
C PRO A 62 14.89 -6.82 8.95
N LYS A 63 15.53 -6.82 7.77
CA LYS A 63 16.98 -6.63 7.63
C LYS A 63 17.42 -5.19 7.93
N TYR A 64 16.49 -4.23 7.84
CA TYR A 64 16.74 -2.79 7.93
C TYR A 64 16.11 -2.15 9.17
N VAL A 65 14.92 -2.62 9.57
CA VAL A 65 14.14 -2.05 10.66
C VAL A 65 13.56 -3.19 11.49
N LYS A 66 13.54 -3.05 12.82
CA LYS A 66 12.84 -4.00 13.69
C LYS A 66 11.33 -3.88 13.42
N THR A 67 10.68 -4.96 13.00
CA THR A 67 9.26 -4.95 12.66
C THR A 67 8.39 -5.54 13.76
N MET A 68 7.14 -5.11 13.80
CA MET A 68 6.07 -5.76 14.56
C MET A 68 5.63 -7.05 13.85
N PRO A 69 5.03 -8.01 14.58
CA PRO A 69 4.40 -9.17 13.96
C PRO A 69 3.23 -8.75 13.06
N VAL A 70 3.13 -9.40 11.90
CA VAL A 70 2.00 -9.25 10.98
C VAL A 70 1.00 -10.36 11.28
N TYR A 71 -0.16 -10.00 11.83
CA TYR A 71 -1.21 -10.96 12.21
C TYR A 71 -2.15 -11.30 11.05
N GLN A 72 -2.33 -10.38 10.11
CA GLN A 72 -3.13 -10.56 8.91
C GLN A 72 -2.34 -10.08 7.70
N ASN A 73 -2.26 -10.93 6.67
CA ASN A 73 -1.62 -10.59 5.42
C ASN A 73 -2.58 -9.76 4.55
N LEU A 74 -2.64 -8.45 4.81
CA LEU A 74 -3.46 -7.50 4.06
C LEU A 74 -3.05 -7.42 2.59
N GLY A 75 -1.77 -7.58 2.27
CA GLY A 75 -1.30 -7.61 0.89
C GLY A 75 -1.95 -8.73 0.06
N GLU A 76 -1.98 -9.95 0.61
CA GLU A 76 -2.66 -11.09 -0.02
C GLU A 76 -4.18 -10.91 -0.04
N LEU A 77 -4.77 -10.42 1.05
CA LEU A 77 -6.21 -10.11 1.11
C LEU A 77 -6.61 -9.15 -0.01
N PHE A 78 -5.89 -8.04 -0.19
CA PHE A 78 -6.22 -7.04 -1.19
C PHE A 78 -6.03 -7.52 -2.61
N ILE A 79 -5.03 -8.37 -2.89
CA ILE A 79 -4.90 -9.02 -4.20
C ILE A 79 -6.13 -9.89 -4.48
N ASN A 80 -6.52 -10.74 -3.52
CA ASN A 80 -7.67 -11.64 -3.68
C ASN A 80 -8.99 -10.89 -3.84
N LEU A 81 -9.21 -9.82 -3.08
CA LEU A 81 -10.40 -8.98 -3.21
C LEU A 81 -10.41 -8.21 -4.53
N SER A 82 -9.26 -7.69 -4.96
CA SER A 82 -9.14 -7.01 -6.25
C SER A 82 -9.43 -7.97 -7.41
N GLU A 83 -8.98 -9.23 -7.33
CA GLU A 83 -9.35 -10.30 -8.26
C GLU A 83 -10.86 -10.58 -8.23
N LYS A 84 -11.44 -10.78 -7.05
CA LYS A 84 -12.87 -11.06 -6.87
C LYS A 84 -13.77 -9.99 -7.47
N TYR A 85 -13.44 -8.70 -7.30
CA TYR A 85 -14.27 -7.58 -7.77
C TYR A 85 -13.80 -6.98 -9.10
N GLY A 86 -12.74 -7.52 -9.70
CA GLY A 86 -12.17 -7.06 -10.97
C GLY A 86 -11.73 -5.59 -10.91
N MET A 87 -11.01 -5.22 -9.86
CA MET A 87 -10.41 -3.89 -9.67
C MET A 87 -8.92 -3.98 -9.89
N LYS A 88 -8.29 -2.99 -10.53
CA LYS A 88 -6.83 -2.89 -10.65
C LYS A 88 -6.23 -2.54 -9.30
N LEU A 89 -5.11 -3.19 -8.93
CA LEU A 89 -4.38 -2.87 -7.72
C LEU A 89 -3.06 -2.17 -8.05
N PHE A 90 -2.84 -1.00 -7.46
CA PHE A 90 -1.52 -0.36 -7.40
C PHE A 90 -0.90 -0.62 -6.04
N TRP A 91 0.34 -1.09 -6.07
CA TRP A 91 1.07 -1.47 -4.87
C TRP A 91 1.90 -0.31 -4.33
N GLY A 92 1.54 0.22 -3.16
CA GLY A 92 2.34 1.22 -2.46
C GLY A 92 3.65 0.65 -1.95
N LEU A 93 4.76 1.34 -2.20
CA LEU A 93 6.07 0.98 -1.67
C LEU A 93 6.15 1.12 -0.13
N TYR A 94 7.30 0.76 0.45
CA TYR A 94 7.56 0.88 1.87
C TYR A 94 8.01 2.31 2.24
N ASP A 95 7.48 2.85 3.34
CA ASP A 95 7.96 4.10 3.94
C ASP A 95 8.65 3.77 5.28
N SER A 96 9.95 4.04 5.37
CA SER A 96 10.71 3.81 6.60
C SER A 96 10.31 4.76 7.74
N ASN A 97 9.57 5.83 7.45
CA ASN A 97 9.30 6.95 8.34
C ASN A 97 10.56 7.57 8.96
N TYR A 98 11.70 7.47 8.27
CA TYR A 98 13.00 7.91 8.80
C TYR A 98 13.93 8.47 7.73
N TYR A 99 14.35 7.66 6.74
CA TYR A 99 15.39 8.10 5.80
C TYR A 99 14.86 9.18 4.85
N TRP A 100 13.62 9.02 4.36
CA TRP A 100 12.98 10.03 3.52
C TRP A 100 12.97 11.43 4.16
N TYR A 101 12.48 11.53 5.40
CA TYR A 101 12.33 12.79 6.13
C TYR A 101 13.67 13.42 6.57
N LYS A 102 14.76 12.64 6.54
CA LYS A 102 16.14 13.12 6.81
C LYS A 102 16.93 13.48 5.56
N ASN A 103 16.31 13.46 4.39
CA ASN A 103 16.99 13.64 3.10
C ASN A 103 18.01 12.53 2.77
N GLU A 104 17.88 11.36 3.42
CA GLU A 104 18.69 10.16 3.14
C GLU A 104 18.03 9.28 2.07
N TRP A 105 17.56 9.90 0.98
CA TRP A 105 16.71 9.25 -0.03
C TRP A 105 17.37 8.04 -0.70
N LYS A 106 18.70 8.00 -0.80
CA LYS A 106 19.42 6.86 -1.38
C LYS A 106 19.22 5.59 -0.56
N THR A 107 19.15 5.71 0.76
CA THR A 107 18.91 4.56 1.64
C THR A 107 17.47 4.09 1.51
N GLU A 108 16.51 5.02 1.51
CA GLU A 108 15.08 4.73 1.29
C GLU A 108 14.83 4.00 -0.05
N VAL A 109 15.46 4.50 -1.13
CA VAL A 109 15.36 3.89 -2.47
C VAL A 109 16.00 2.52 -2.50
N LYS A 110 17.17 2.32 -1.87
CA LYS A 110 17.83 1.01 -1.83
C LYS A 110 16.94 -0.04 -1.16
N ILE A 111 16.34 0.30 -0.01
CA ILE A 111 15.41 -0.59 0.70
C ILE A 111 14.23 -0.94 -0.21
N ASN A 112 13.67 0.06 -0.90
CA ASN A 112 12.50 -0.13 -1.76
C ASN A 112 12.77 -0.91 -3.04
N ILE A 113 14.00 -0.90 -3.59
CA ILE A 113 14.37 -1.78 -4.71
C ILE A 113 14.30 -3.24 -4.26
N GLU A 114 14.95 -3.59 -3.14
CA GLU A 114 14.92 -4.97 -2.62
C GLU A 114 13.50 -5.39 -2.21
N PHE A 115 12.72 -4.46 -1.65
CA PHE A 115 11.33 -4.71 -1.27
C PHE A 115 10.44 -4.91 -2.49
N ALA A 116 10.63 -4.13 -3.56
CA ALA A 116 9.89 -4.28 -4.81
C ALA A 116 10.16 -5.63 -5.46
N ASP A 117 11.39 -6.14 -5.42
CA ASP A 117 11.72 -7.48 -5.90
C ASP A 117 10.93 -8.56 -5.12
N GLU A 118 10.90 -8.48 -3.78
CA GLU A 118 10.11 -9.41 -2.95
C GLU A 118 8.61 -9.35 -3.28
N VAL A 119 8.05 -8.14 -3.39
CA VAL A 119 6.63 -7.95 -3.73
C VAL A 119 6.34 -8.51 -5.11
N TRP A 120 7.22 -8.28 -6.09
CA TRP A 120 7.05 -8.78 -7.44
C TRP A 120 7.08 -10.31 -7.50
N GLU A 121 8.00 -10.95 -6.79
CA GLU A 121 8.08 -12.41 -6.70
C GLU A 121 6.82 -13.03 -6.07
N LYS A 122 6.26 -12.40 -5.04
CA LYS A 122 5.09 -12.89 -4.30
C LYS A 122 3.76 -12.58 -5.00
N PHE A 123 3.57 -11.36 -5.47
CA PHE A 123 2.28 -10.82 -5.88
C PHE A 123 2.24 -10.32 -7.34
N GLY A 124 3.39 -10.01 -7.93
CA GLY A 124 3.50 -9.36 -9.24
C GLY A 124 3.01 -10.19 -10.44
N LYS A 125 2.80 -11.50 -10.26
CA LYS A 125 2.24 -12.38 -11.31
C LYS A 125 0.72 -12.31 -11.42
N SER A 126 0.02 -11.71 -10.46
CA SER A 126 -1.42 -11.52 -10.57
C SER A 126 -1.73 -10.56 -11.72
N SER A 127 -2.72 -10.91 -12.54
CA SER A 127 -3.19 -10.05 -13.64
C SER A 127 -3.75 -8.70 -13.17
N ILE A 128 -4.01 -8.60 -11.86
CA ILE A 128 -4.61 -7.44 -11.22
C ILE A 128 -3.56 -6.44 -10.74
N PHE A 129 -2.31 -6.88 -10.59
CA PHE A 129 -1.19 -6.02 -10.26
C PHE A 129 -0.94 -5.05 -11.43
N ALA A 130 -1.43 -3.82 -11.28
CA ALA A 130 -1.50 -2.85 -12.37
C ALA A 130 -0.37 -1.81 -12.33
N GLY A 131 0.33 -1.67 -11.21
CA GLY A 131 1.44 -0.74 -11.09
C GLY A 131 1.88 -0.50 -9.65
N TRP A 132 2.72 0.53 -9.50
CA TRP A 132 3.31 0.92 -8.22
C TRP A 132 2.83 2.31 -7.82
N TYR A 133 2.70 2.55 -6.52
CA TYR A 133 2.54 3.86 -5.93
C TYR A 133 3.77 4.19 -5.08
N LEU A 134 4.35 5.37 -5.30
CA LEU A 134 5.50 5.85 -4.52
C LEU A 134 4.93 6.72 -3.38
N PRO A 135 4.94 6.23 -2.13
CA PRO A 135 4.23 6.87 -1.02
C PRO A 135 4.95 8.09 -0.45
N HIS A 136 6.19 8.31 -0.89
CA HIS A 136 7.07 9.34 -0.37
C HIS A 136 6.68 10.72 -0.89
N GLU A 137 5.70 11.32 -0.22
CA GLU A 137 5.18 12.63 -0.57
C GLU A 137 6.27 13.71 -0.38
N THR A 138 6.28 14.67 -1.31
CA THR A 138 7.12 15.87 -1.23
C THR A 138 6.23 17.10 -1.36
N ALA A 139 6.59 18.14 -0.63
CA ALA A 139 6.05 19.47 -0.85
C ALA A 139 7.22 20.38 -1.23
N ASP A 140 7.00 21.26 -2.20
CA ASP A 140 7.91 22.37 -2.45
C ASP A 140 7.88 23.30 -1.23
N THR A 141 8.79 23.04 -0.30
CA THR A 141 8.94 23.80 0.94
C THR A 141 10.18 24.67 0.82
N MET A 142 10.18 25.60 -0.14
CA MET A 142 11.14 26.73 -0.24
C MET A 142 11.15 27.65 1.00
N LEU A 143 10.61 27.20 2.13
CA LEU A 143 10.51 27.87 3.43
C LEU A 143 11.03 26.96 4.56
N ARG A 144 12.22 26.34 4.37
CA ARG A 144 12.97 25.70 5.45
C ARG A 144 14.41 26.20 5.46
#